data_AF-A0A946ZPD0-F1
#
_entry.id   AF-A0A946ZPD0-F1
#
_cell.length_a   1.000
_cell.length_b   1.000
_cell.length_c   1.000
_cell.angle_alpha   90.00
_cell.angle_beta   90.00
_cell.angle_gamma   90.00
#
_symmetry.space_group_name_H-M   'P 1'
#
loop_
_entity.id
_entity.type
_entity.pdbx_description
1 polymer ?
#
loop_
_entity_poly.entity_id
_entity_poly.type
_entity_poly.pdbx_seq_one_letter_code
_entity_poly.pdbx_strand_id
1 'polypeptide(L)'
;MRKRIAIQGIKGSNHHQVAREYFGEQIELVECLSFHGLVDQLLEGKADKGVMAIENSIAGSIIPNYALVYENNLHIIGEHYLNIHHHLMGLRGQTIADIRE
;
A
#
# COMPACT_ATOMS: atom_id res chain seq x y z
N MET A 1 -17.91 -12.60 -5.08
CA MET A 1 -17.03 -12.40 -3.90
C MET A 1 -16.30 -11.09 -4.06
N ARG A 2 -16.03 -10.37 -2.96
CA ARG A 2 -15.18 -9.16 -3.01
C ARG A 2 -13.74 -9.58 -3.26
N LYS A 3 -12.98 -8.79 -4.03
CA LYS A 3 -11.56 -9.07 -4.29
C LYS A 3 -10.76 -8.76 -3.03
N ARG A 4 -9.87 -9.68 -2.63
CA ARG A 4 -8.94 -9.54 -1.52
C ARG A 4 -7.66 -8.89 -2.04
N ILE A 5 -7.38 -7.67 -1.60
CA ILE A 5 -6.24 -6.87 -2.04
C ILE A 5 -5.26 -6.75 -0.89
N ALA A 6 -4.06 -7.32 -1.06
CA ALA A 6 -2.98 -7.17 -0.12
C ALA A 6 -2.30 -5.80 -0.28
N ILE A 7 -2.04 -5.14 0.84
CA ILE A 7 -1.33 -3.86 0.89
C ILE A 7 -0.23 -3.93 1.95
N GLN A 8 0.88 -3.24 1.73
CA GLN A 8 1.85 -3.02 2.79
C GLN A 8 1.40 -1.82 3.64
N GLY A 9 1.30 -2.02 4.94
CA GLY A 9 0.68 -1.09 5.88
C GLY A 9 -0.77 -1.47 6.20
N ILE A 10 -1.51 -0.50 6.73
CA ILE A 10 -2.87 -0.67 7.24
C ILE A 10 -3.86 0.26 6.54
N LYS A 11 -5.14 0.13 6.86
CA LYS A 11 -6.22 1.04 6.47
C LYS A 11 -5.83 2.48 6.83
N GLY A 12 -5.90 3.35 5.82
CA GLY A 12 -5.51 4.76 5.91
C GLY A 12 -4.11 5.05 5.37
N SER A 13 -3.32 4.02 5.04
CA SER A 13 -2.05 4.21 4.34
C SER A 13 -2.23 4.68 2.88
N ASN A 14 -1.15 5.17 2.27
CA ASN A 14 -1.14 5.49 0.84
C ASN A 14 -1.44 4.26 -0.04
N HIS A 15 -0.98 3.06 0.35
CA HIS A 15 -1.32 1.83 -0.38
C HIS A 15 -2.81 1.47 -0.26
N HIS A 16 -3.44 1.75 0.89
CA HIS A 16 -4.88 1.64 1.02
C HIS A 16 -5.60 2.60 0.07
N GLN A 17 -5.16 3.85 -0.02
CA GLN A 17 -5.73 4.82 -0.98
C GLN A 17 -5.64 4.30 -2.41
N VAL A 18 -4.45 3.87 -2.87
CA VAL A 18 -4.25 3.29 -4.20
C VAL A 18 -5.15 2.07 -4.43
N ALA A 19 -5.28 1.19 -3.44
CA ALA A 19 -6.15 0.02 -3.56
C ALA A 19 -7.62 0.41 -3.83
N ARG A 20 -8.12 1.46 -3.15
CA ARG A 20 -9.48 1.98 -3.35
C ARG A 20 -9.63 2.68 -4.69
N GLU A 21 -8.69 3.53 -5.07
CA GLU A 21 -8.73 4.27 -6.33
C GLU A 21 -8.66 3.34 -7.55
N TYR A 22 -7.82 2.29 -7.49
CA TYR A 22 -7.63 1.36 -8.60
C TYR A 22 -8.70 0.27 -8.70
N PHE A 23 -9.09 -0.35 -7.57
CA PHE A 23 -10.01 -1.49 -7.57
C PHE A 23 -11.44 -1.14 -7.13
N GLY A 24 -11.67 0.10 -6.71
CA GLY A 24 -12.94 0.61 -6.22
C GLY A 24 -13.24 0.28 -4.77
N GLU A 25 -14.42 0.71 -4.32
CA GLU A 25 -14.85 0.58 -2.92
C GLU A 25 -15.22 -0.88 -2.52
N GLN A 26 -15.38 -1.72 -3.53
CA GLN A 26 -15.71 -3.15 -3.59
C GLN A 26 -14.72 -4.17 -3.00
N ILE A 27 -13.70 -3.77 -2.26
CA ILE A 27 -12.56 -4.64 -1.91
C ILE A 27 -12.53 -5.06 -0.44
N GLU A 28 -11.90 -6.19 -0.19
CA GLU A 28 -11.46 -6.64 1.13
C GLU A 28 -9.95 -6.41 1.23
N LEU A 29 -9.49 -5.80 2.33
CA LEU A 29 -8.08 -5.48 2.52
C LEU A 29 -7.38 -6.60 3.28
N VAL A 30 -6.20 -6.98 2.80
CA VAL A 30 -5.27 -7.85 3.50
C VAL A 30 -4.06 -7.00 3.92
N GLU A 31 -4.08 -6.55 5.17
CA GLU A 31 -3.05 -5.65 5.72
C GLU A 31 -1.78 -6.43 6.06
N CYS A 32 -0.64 -5.99 5.53
CA CYS A 32 0.64 -6.67 5.69
C CYS A 32 1.69 -5.73 6.29
N LEU A 33 2.49 -6.20 7.25
CA LEU A 33 3.50 -5.35 7.89
C LEU A 33 4.71 -5.07 7.00
N SER A 34 4.97 -5.92 6.01
CA SER A 34 6.11 -5.82 5.10
C SER A 34 5.72 -6.22 3.67
N PHE A 35 6.56 -5.85 2.69
CA PHE A 35 6.38 -6.29 1.30
C PHE A 35 6.59 -7.80 1.14
N HIS A 36 7.45 -8.42 1.95
CA HIS A 36 7.60 -9.88 2.00
C HIS A 36 6.29 -10.52 2.45
N GLY A 37 5.71 -10.04 3.56
CA GLY A 37 4.43 -10.54 4.04
C GLY A 37 3.29 -10.36 3.02
N LEU A 38 3.31 -9.26 2.26
CA LEU A 38 2.37 -9.05 1.14
C LEU A 38 2.54 -10.14 0.07
N VAL A 39 3.78 -10.44 -0.34
CA VAL A 39 4.07 -11.50 -1.30
C VAL A 39 3.63 -12.86 -0.76
N ASP A 40 3.91 -13.17 0.51
CA ASP A 40 3.47 -14.42 1.15
C ASP A 40 1.95 -14.59 1.05
N GLN A 41 1.17 -13.53 1.29
CA GLN A 41 -0.30 -13.58 1.16
C GLN A 41 -0.76 -13.89 -0.29
N LEU A 42 -0.02 -13.44 -1.30
CA LEU A 42 -0.31 -13.76 -2.70
C LEU A 42 0.01 -15.23 -3.01
N LEU A 43 1.19 -15.69 -2.60
CA LEU A 43 1.65 -17.06 -2.86
C LEU A 43 0.79 -18.11 -2.15
N GLU A 44 0.30 -17.79 -0.95
CA GLU A 44 -0.60 -18.64 -0.17
C GLU A 44 -2.07 -18.59 -0.65
N GLY A 45 -2.39 -17.76 -1.65
CA GLY A 45 -3.76 -17.59 -2.17
C GLY A 45 -4.72 -16.90 -1.18
N LYS A 46 -4.18 -16.26 -0.13
CA LYS A 46 -4.94 -15.49 0.87
C LYS A 46 -5.33 -14.10 0.35
N ALA A 47 -4.61 -13.57 -0.62
CA ALA A 47 -4.98 -12.39 -1.39
C ALA A 47 -5.06 -12.71 -2.90
N ASP A 48 -5.92 -12.01 -3.62
CA ASP A 48 -6.10 -12.20 -5.07
C ASP A 48 -5.12 -11.33 -5.87
N LYS A 49 -4.77 -10.15 -5.33
CA LYS A 49 -3.86 -9.15 -5.92
C LYS A 49 -3.15 -8.36 -4.82
N GLY A 50 -2.02 -7.75 -5.15
CA GLY A 50 -1.25 -6.90 -4.24
C GLY A 50 -1.05 -5.49 -4.80
N VAL A 51 -1.01 -4.50 -3.92
CA VAL A 51 -0.56 -3.13 -4.22
C VAL A 51 0.80 -2.94 -3.55
N MET A 52 1.82 -2.73 -4.38
CA MET A 52 3.20 -2.60 -3.94
C MET A 52 3.79 -1.32 -4.56
N ALA A 53 4.39 -0.46 -3.74
CA ALA A 53 5.19 0.63 -4.27
C ALA A 53 6.44 0.07 -4.94
N ILE A 54 6.70 0.51 -6.16
CA ILE A 54 7.87 0.08 -6.95
C ILE A 54 8.86 1.24 -7.13
N GLU A 55 8.39 2.48 -6.99
CA GLU A 55 9.20 3.69 -7.14
C GLU A 55 8.62 4.84 -6.30
N ASN A 56 9.45 5.77 -5.86
CA ASN A 56 9.01 7.07 -5.36
C ASN A 56 9.95 8.20 -5.81
N SER A 57 9.45 9.44 -5.83
CA SER A 57 10.18 10.59 -6.35
C SER A 57 11.36 11.08 -5.48
N ILE A 58 11.49 10.59 -4.25
CA ILE A 58 12.51 11.04 -3.29
C ILE A 58 13.72 10.10 -3.30
N ALA A 59 13.46 8.80 -3.18
CA ALA A 59 14.46 7.74 -3.10
C ALA A 59 14.65 6.97 -4.42
N GLY A 60 13.81 7.23 -5.43
CA GLY A 60 13.85 6.55 -6.72
C GLY A 60 13.23 5.15 -6.66
N SER A 61 13.69 4.29 -7.57
CA SER A 61 13.22 2.91 -7.72
C SER A 61 13.51 2.08 -6.46
N ILE A 62 12.52 1.32 -6.00
CA ILE A 62 12.60 0.47 -4.80
C ILE A 62 13.10 -0.91 -5.23
N ILE A 63 14.41 -1.02 -5.45
CA ILE A 63 15.07 -2.24 -5.97
C ILE A 63 14.70 -3.52 -5.20
N PRO A 64 14.62 -3.54 -3.85
CA PRO A 64 14.19 -4.74 -3.12
C PRO A 64 12.80 -5.24 -3.52
N ASN A 65 11.88 -4.35 -3.91
CA ASN A 65 10.53 -4.73 -4.32
C ASN A 65 10.52 -5.29 -5.75
N TYR A 66 11.35 -4.77 -6.64
CA TYR A 66 11.58 -5.39 -7.94
C TYR A 66 12.14 -6.81 -7.82
N ALA A 67 13.10 -7.02 -6.91
CA ALA A 67 13.65 -8.34 -6.63
C ALA A 67 12.57 -9.30 -6.13
N LEU A 68 11.71 -8.87 -5.19
CA LEU A 68 10.59 -9.67 -4.70
C LEU A 68 9.64 -10.12 -5.81
N VAL A 69 9.29 -9.22 -6.73
CA VAL A 69 8.43 -9.55 -7.88
C VAL A 69 9.10 -10.59 -8.77
N TYR A 70 10.38 -10.38 -9.10
CA TYR A 70 11.15 -11.26 -9.97
C TYR A 70 11.37 -12.66 -9.37
N GLU A 71 11.86 -12.73 -8.13
CA GLU A 71 12.20 -13.98 -7.43
C GLU A 71 10.99 -14.88 -7.18
N ASN A 72 9.82 -14.27 -6.98
CA ASN A 72 8.58 -15.00 -6.71
C ASN A 72 7.71 -15.18 -7.97
N ASN A 73 8.25 -14.88 -9.16
CA ASN A 73 7.56 -14.98 -10.45
C ASN A 73 6.17 -14.32 -10.46
N LEU A 74 6.07 -13.14 -9.82
CA LEU A 74 4.85 -12.36 -9.79
C LEU A 74 4.72 -11.53 -11.07
N HIS A 75 3.48 -11.29 -11.48
CA HIS A 75 3.18 -10.49 -12.67
C HIS A 75 2.61 -9.12 -12.30
N ILE A 76 3.25 -8.06 -12.82
CA ILE A 76 2.70 -6.70 -12.77
C ILE A 76 1.61 -6.60 -13.84
N ILE A 77 0.40 -6.24 -13.42
CA ILE A 77 -0.80 -6.20 -14.27
C ILE A 77 -1.42 -4.81 -14.38
N GLY A 78 -0.73 -3.80 -13.88
CA GLY A 78 -1.19 -2.42 -13.83
C GLY A 78 -0.25 -1.55 -13.00
N GLU A 79 -0.40 -0.24 -13.15
CA GLU A 79 0.36 0.78 -12.45
C GLU A 79 -0.57 1.91 -12.00
N HIS A 80 -0.16 2.63 -10.94
CA HIS A 80 -0.89 3.80 -10.46
C HIS A 80 0.10 4.80 -9.86
N TYR A 81 0.05 6.03 -10.36
CA TYR A 81 0.78 7.16 -9.80
C TYR A 81 -0.08 7.83 -8.73
N LEU A 82 0.47 7.96 -7.52
CA LEU A 82 -0.18 8.69 -6.42
C LEU A 82 0.68 9.90 -6.05
N ASN A 83 0.07 11.09 -6.06
CA ASN A 83 0.72 12.28 -5.52
C ASN A 83 0.66 12.26 -4.00
N ILE A 84 1.83 12.27 -3.35
CA ILE A 84 1.90 12.11 -1.89
C ILE A 84 1.67 13.45 -1.19
N HIS A 85 0.67 13.47 -0.32
CA HIS A 85 0.34 14.62 0.53
C HIS A 85 0.49 14.25 2.01
N HIS A 86 1.27 15.05 2.74
CA HIS A 86 1.36 14.93 4.19
C HIS A 86 0.30 15.81 4.85
N HIS A 87 -0.34 15.27 5.88
CA HIS A 87 -1.39 15.95 6.64
C HIS A 87 -0.99 16.05 8.11
N LEU A 88 -0.94 17.26 8.65
CA LEU A 88 -0.82 17.48 10.09
C LEU A 88 -2.16 17.19 10.75
N MET A 89 -2.20 16.23 11.67
CA MET A 89 -3.42 15.80 12.37
C MET A 89 -3.34 16.15 13.85
N GLY A 90 -4.45 16.62 14.41
CA GLY A 90 -4.62 16.86 15.85
C GLY A 90 -5.95 16.30 16.32
N LEU A 91 -6.12 16.17 17.64
CA LEU A 91 -7.41 15.83 18.22
C LEU A 91 -8.42 16.95 17.95
N ARG A 92 -9.70 16.60 17.97
CA ARG A 92 -10.79 17.56 17.77
C ARG A 92 -10.67 18.72 18.77
N GLY A 93 -10.60 19.94 18.23
CA GLY A 93 -10.51 21.17 19.02
C GLY A 93 -9.10 21.62 19.37
N GLN A 94 -8.06 20.82 19.07
CA GLN A 94 -6.68 21.27 19.21
C GLN A 94 -6.32 22.29 18.13
N THR A 95 -5.54 23.29 18.55
CA THR A 95 -4.91 24.28 17.69
C THR A 95 -3.44 23.91 17.45
N ILE A 96 -2.81 24.54 16.47
CA ILE A 96 -1.38 24.33 16.21
C ILE A 96 -0.49 24.71 17.40
N ALA A 97 -0.93 25.66 18.24
CA ALA A 97 -0.20 26.08 19.43
C ALA A 97 -0.22 25.03 20.56
N ASP A 98 -1.15 24.07 20.51
CA ASP A 98 -1.26 22.98 21.49
C ASP A 98 -0.31 21.82 21.19
N ILE A 99 0.27 21.76 19.99
CA ILE A 99 1.12 20.65 19.55
C ILE A 99 2.55 20.81 20.11
N ARG A 100 3.02 19.78 20.81
CA ARG A 100 4.38 19.67 21.37
C ARG A 100 4.93 18.27 21.10
N GLU A 101 6.26 18.14 21.05
CA GLU A 101 6.98 16.85 20.97
C GLU A 101 6.96 16.11 22.30
#